data_AF-A0A0G4MAF5-F1
#
_entry.id   AF-A0A0G4MAF5-F1
#
_cell.length_a   1.000
_cell.length_b   1.000
_cell.length_c   1.000
_cell.angle_alpha   90.00
_cell.angle_beta   90.00
_cell.angle_gamma   90.00
#
_symmetry.space_group_name_H-M   'P 1'
#
loop_
_entity.id
_entity.type
_entity.pdbx_description
1 polymer ?
#
loop_
_entity_poly.entity_id
_entity_poly.type
_entity_poly.pdbx_seq_one_letter_code
_entity_poly.pdbx_strand_id
1 'polypeptide(L)'
;QSSIGSDPHNRVIVSSASNHAYETNPEGAGLPAEPINTRANTLAISEGEGVLGREATWDDFPNGRWGDARSPAYGEIDGYGVSLHMSVTQAVRLWGHPKSSEDISTLFIKHIRGELSAIPWSEEGLSPETNIIQEQLIELNTRGWWTVASQPAVNGVPSRDATFGWGPSHGFVFQKAFVELFLPAADWKVLSERLTGPEVEGTVCFYACNGNGDFATSDDSGGLVRTAVPASTNAVTWGVFP
;
A
#
# COMPACT_ATOMS: atom_id res chain seq x y z
N GLN A 1 37.61 49.37 20.42
CA GLN A 1 37.15 49.92 21.71
C GLN A 1 35.94 49.13 22.16
N SER A 2 35.96 48.70 23.41
CA SER A 2 35.08 47.74 24.08
C SER A 2 33.64 48.24 24.30
N SER A 3 32.71 47.31 24.48
CA SER A 3 31.89 47.14 25.71
C SER A 3 31.04 45.87 25.52
N ILE A 4 31.26 44.78 26.26
CA ILE A 4 30.85 44.52 27.66
C ILE A 4 29.42 44.99 27.91
N GLY A 5 28.52 44.00 27.97
CA GLY A 5 27.11 44.12 28.30
C GLY A 5 26.47 42.74 28.42
N SER A 6 27.13 41.83 29.15
CA SER A 6 26.54 40.58 29.63
C SER A 6 25.43 40.92 30.64
N ASP A 7 24.17 40.78 30.25
CA ASP A 7 23.03 40.93 31.14
C ASP A 7 22.79 39.64 31.95
N PRO A 8 22.68 39.65 33.30
CA PRO A 8 22.72 38.45 34.14
C PRO A 8 21.42 37.65 34.29
N HIS A 9 20.38 37.90 33.48
CA HIS A 9 19.03 37.40 33.78
C HIS A 9 18.32 36.61 32.67
N ASN A 10 19.05 35.88 31.83
CA ASN A 10 18.39 34.89 30.97
C ASN A 10 18.09 33.62 31.77
N ARG A 11 17.03 33.65 32.59
CA ARG A 11 16.47 32.46 33.22
C ARG A 11 15.31 31.96 32.37
N VAL A 12 15.41 30.73 31.90
CA VAL A 12 14.28 29.99 31.34
C VAL A 12 13.25 29.81 32.47
N ILE A 13 12.05 30.35 32.28
CA ILE A 13 10.92 30.04 33.15
C ILE A 13 10.41 28.67 32.71
N VAL A 14 10.76 27.63 33.46
CA VAL A 14 10.23 26.28 33.26
C VAL A 14 8.87 26.21 33.94
N SER A 15 7.79 26.35 33.18
CA SER A 15 6.48 25.85 33.61
C SER A 15 6.53 24.32 33.57
N SER A 16 6.40 23.70 34.73
CA SER A 16 6.56 22.26 34.95
C SER A 16 5.72 21.37 34.02
N ALA A 17 6.41 20.74 33.07
CA ALA A 17 6.21 19.34 32.63
C ALA A 17 7.43 18.96 31.76
N SER A 18 8.60 18.72 32.37
CA SER A 18 9.75 18.21 31.63
C SER A 18 9.65 16.68 31.49
N ASN A 19 9.61 16.21 30.25
CA ASN A 19 9.82 14.80 29.95
C ASN A 19 11.33 14.57 29.89
N HIS A 20 11.89 13.86 30.88
CA HIS A 20 13.31 13.51 30.96
C HIS A 20 13.88 12.77 29.73
N ALA A 21 13.02 12.31 28.81
CA ALA A 21 13.42 11.69 27.55
C ALA A 21 13.91 12.70 26.47
N TYR A 22 13.74 14.00 26.68
CA TYR A 22 14.05 15.05 25.70
C TYR A 22 15.08 16.08 26.19
N GLU A 23 15.72 15.84 27.34
CA GLU A 23 16.79 16.70 27.85
C GLU A 23 18.15 16.11 27.49
N THR A 24 18.95 16.86 26.72
CA THR A 24 20.36 16.52 26.47
C THR A 24 21.20 16.97 27.66
N ASN A 25 21.81 16.01 28.36
CA ASN A 25 22.72 16.30 29.45
C ASN A 25 23.98 17.04 28.93
N PRO A 26 24.59 17.94 29.73
CA PRO A 26 25.83 18.63 29.36
C PRO A 26 26.98 17.69 28.98
N GLU A 27 26.96 16.45 29.48
CA GLU A 27 27.93 15.41 29.16
C GLU A 27 27.83 14.88 27.71
N GLY A 28 26.67 15.04 27.05
CA GLY A 28 26.48 14.70 25.63
C GLY A 28 26.76 15.84 24.66
N ALA A 29 26.84 17.08 25.16
CA ALA A 29 27.11 18.27 24.35
C ALA A 29 28.62 18.44 24.14
N GLY A 30 29.18 17.71 23.17
CA GLY A 30 30.60 17.82 22.80
C GLY A 30 31.23 16.56 22.20
N LEU A 31 30.48 15.46 22.09
CA LEU A 31 30.95 14.26 21.41
C LEU A 31 30.91 14.48 19.88
N PRO A 32 32.02 14.32 19.15
CA PRO A 32 32.02 14.37 17.69
C PRO A 32 31.11 13.28 17.12
N ALA A 33 30.27 13.61 16.14
CA ALA A 33 29.41 12.63 15.47
C ALA A 33 30.27 11.56 14.78
N GLU A 34 30.00 10.28 15.11
CA GLU A 34 30.59 9.15 14.41
C GLU A 34 30.19 9.15 12.92
N PRO A 35 30.97 8.48 12.05
CA PRO A 35 30.69 8.44 10.62
C PRO A 35 29.26 7.97 10.34
N ILE A 36 28.52 8.77 9.57
CA ILE A 36 27.08 8.64 9.31
C ILE A 36 26.70 7.25 8.74
N ASN A 37 27.63 6.56 8.06
CA ASN A 37 27.40 5.27 7.44
C ASN A 37 28.08 4.11 8.18
N THR A 38 27.54 3.73 9.33
CA THR A 38 27.80 2.40 9.92
C THR A 38 26.62 1.47 9.62
N ARG A 39 26.90 0.16 9.51
CA ARG A 39 25.87 -0.87 9.27
C ARG A 39 24.74 -0.84 10.32
N ALA A 40 25.07 -0.41 11.54
CA ALA A 40 24.12 -0.18 12.62
C ALA A 40 23.19 1.01 12.36
N ASN A 41 23.70 2.13 11.82
CA ASN A 41 22.86 3.27 11.42
C ASN A 41 21.93 2.90 10.27
N THR A 42 22.38 2.09 9.30
CA THR A 42 21.53 1.62 8.19
C THR A 42 20.39 0.73 8.69
N LEU A 43 20.66 -0.16 9.65
CA LEU A 43 19.64 -0.99 10.29
C LEU A 43 18.64 -0.16 11.12
N ALA A 44 19.13 0.82 11.89
CA ALA A 44 18.28 1.71 12.68
C ALA A 44 17.36 2.60 11.82
N ILE A 45 17.82 3.03 10.63
CA ILE A 45 17.01 3.77 9.66
C ILE A 45 15.93 2.85 9.04
N SER A 46 16.24 1.58 8.76
CA SER A 46 15.25 0.63 8.22
C SER A 46 14.23 0.13 9.26
N GLU A 47 14.61 0.13 10.54
CA GLU A 47 13.75 -0.33 11.65
C GLU A 47 12.99 0.83 12.33
N GLY A 48 13.32 2.09 12.00
CA GLY A 48 12.66 3.29 12.53
C GLY A 48 13.05 3.66 13.98
N GLU A 49 14.18 3.18 14.47
CA GLU A 49 14.67 3.47 15.83
C GLU A 49 15.66 4.64 15.87
N GLY A 50 15.53 5.49 16.90
CA GLY A 50 16.44 6.62 17.17
C GLY A 50 16.06 7.95 16.52
N VAL A 51 16.75 9.03 16.92
CA VAL A 51 16.46 10.42 16.50
C VAL A 51 16.68 10.62 14.99
N LEU A 52 17.71 9.97 14.44
CA LEU A 52 18.05 10.00 13.01
C LEU A 52 17.13 9.10 12.15
N GLY A 53 16.57 8.02 12.70
CA GLY A 53 15.57 7.19 12.02
C GLY A 53 14.16 7.80 12.04
N ARG A 54 13.84 8.59 13.08
CA ARG A 54 12.56 9.31 13.21
C ARG A 54 12.48 10.59 12.40
N GLU A 55 13.59 11.34 12.27
CA GLU A 55 13.59 12.62 11.54
C GLU A 55 13.82 12.47 10.03
N ALA A 56 14.21 11.28 9.53
CA ALA A 56 14.59 11.10 8.13
C ALA A 56 13.47 10.64 7.16
N THR A 57 12.29 10.20 7.60
CA THR A 57 11.27 9.66 6.66
C THR A 57 9.80 9.80 7.08
N TRP A 58 9.46 10.63 8.06
CA TRP A 58 8.09 10.64 8.60
C TRP A 58 7.20 11.85 8.24
N ASP A 59 7.75 12.90 7.62
CA ASP A 59 6.97 14.07 7.15
C ASP A 59 6.27 13.84 5.79
N ASP A 60 6.56 12.73 5.11
CA ASP A 60 6.13 12.43 3.73
C ASP A 60 5.00 11.40 3.60
N PHE A 61 4.43 10.91 4.71
CA PHE A 61 3.27 10.01 4.63
C PHE A 61 1.97 10.82 4.39
N PRO A 62 1.10 10.38 3.47
CA PRO A 62 -0.13 11.10 3.16
C PRO A 62 -1.02 11.23 4.40
N ASN A 63 -1.14 12.46 4.90
CA ASN A 63 -2.06 12.81 5.99
C ASN A 63 -3.50 12.86 5.47
N GLY A 64 -4.14 11.69 5.41
CA GLY A 64 -5.57 11.53 5.14
C GLY A 64 -5.97 11.47 3.66
N ARG A 65 -5.12 11.90 2.72
CA ARG A 65 -5.30 11.70 1.27
C ARG A 65 -3.96 11.37 0.62
N TRP A 66 -3.92 10.34 -0.21
CA TRP A 66 -2.76 10.07 -1.06
C TRP A 66 -2.46 11.30 -1.92
N GLY A 67 -1.21 11.75 -1.87
CA GLY A 67 -0.70 12.91 -2.60
C GLY A 67 -0.37 12.58 -4.06
N ASP A 68 0.34 13.49 -4.73
CA ASP A 68 0.78 13.30 -6.12
C ASP A 68 1.66 12.03 -6.25
N ALA A 69 1.27 11.09 -7.12
CA ALA A 69 1.99 9.84 -7.38
C ALA A 69 3.40 10.06 -7.96
N ARG A 70 3.74 11.30 -8.35
CA ARG A 70 5.07 11.72 -8.81
C ARG A 70 6.00 12.12 -7.66
N SER A 71 5.53 12.08 -6.42
CA SER A 71 6.36 12.34 -5.25
C SER A 71 7.48 11.31 -5.12
N PRO A 72 8.72 11.69 -4.77
CA PRO A 72 9.83 10.77 -4.58
C PRO A 72 9.58 9.66 -3.55
N ALA A 73 8.64 9.88 -2.62
CA ALA A 73 8.17 8.90 -1.65
C ALA A 73 7.47 7.68 -2.29
N TYR A 74 7.05 7.76 -3.56
CA TYR A 74 6.57 6.62 -4.36
C TYR A 74 7.73 5.82 -5.01
N GLY A 75 8.99 6.19 -4.77
CA GLY A 75 10.20 5.57 -5.33
C GLY A 75 10.49 4.17 -4.78
N GLU A 76 11.10 3.33 -5.64
CA GLU A 76 11.40 1.89 -5.54
C GLU A 76 10.63 1.11 -4.46
N ILE A 77 9.64 0.34 -4.93
CA ILE A 77 9.08 -0.81 -4.23
C ILE A 77 10.27 -1.67 -3.76
N ASP A 78 10.63 -1.47 -2.50
CA ASP A 78 11.39 -2.34 -1.60
C ASP A 78 12.91 -2.38 -1.81
N GLY A 79 13.48 -1.82 -2.88
CA GLY A 79 14.93 -1.90 -3.18
C GLY A 79 15.45 -3.33 -3.44
N TYR A 80 14.59 -4.33 -3.28
CA TYR A 80 14.75 -5.70 -3.74
C TYR A 80 13.95 -5.81 -5.04
N GLY A 81 14.63 -5.94 -6.17
CA GLY A 81 13.96 -6.13 -7.46
C GLY A 81 13.00 -7.33 -7.45
N VAL A 82 12.24 -7.51 -8.54
CA VAL A 82 11.21 -8.55 -8.73
C VAL A 82 11.73 -9.94 -8.30
N SER A 83 11.46 -10.33 -7.06
CA SER A 83 11.89 -11.59 -6.48
C SER A 83 10.78 -12.15 -5.61
N LEU A 84 10.62 -13.47 -5.64
CA LEU A 84 9.70 -14.14 -4.74
C LEU A 84 10.25 -14.02 -3.33
N HIS A 85 9.41 -13.63 -2.38
CA HIS A 85 9.77 -13.56 -0.96
C HIS A 85 9.92 -14.95 -0.29
N MET A 86 10.23 -16.00 -1.08
CA MET A 86 10.45 -17.36 -0.62
C MET A 86 11.54 -18.09 -1.41
N SER A 87 12.17 -19.09 -0.78
CA SER A 87 13.17 -19.92 -1.46
C SER A 87 12.56 -20.79 -2.55
N VAL A 88 13.36 -21.18 -3.55
CA VAL A 88 12.94 -22.10 -4.63
C VAL A 88 12.37 -23.40 -4.07
N THR A 89 12.98 -23.95 -3.01
CA THR A 89 12.51 -25.18 -2.36
C THR A 89 11.12 -25.00 -1.73
N GLN A 90 10.84 -23.84 -1.13
CA GLN A 90 9.52 -23.51 -0.60
C GLN A 90 8.51 -23.33 -1.73
N ALA A 91 8.86 -22.60 -2.79
CA ALA A 91 8.00 -22.39 -3.95
C ALA A 91 7.62 -23.72 -4.64
N VAL A 92 8.58 -24.62 -4.87
CA VAL A 92 8.32 -25.94 -5.44
C VAL A 92 7.46 -26.80 -4.52
N ARG A 93 7.68 -26.73 -3.20
CA ARG A 93 6.85 -27.46 -2.23
C ARG A 93 5.41 -26.95 -2.21
N LEU A 94 5.22 -25.64 -2.35
CA LEU A 94 3.93 -24.98 -2.25
C LEU A 94 3.12 -25.05 -3.56
N TRP A 95 3.77 -24.79 -4.69
CA TRP A 95 3.13 -24.62 -6.00
C TRP A 95 3.42 -25.77 -6.98
N GLY A 96 4.38 -26.64 -6.68
CA GLY A 96 4.78 -27.72 -7.56
C GLY A 96 5.44 -27.24 -8.84
N HIS A 97 5.07 -27.87 -9.96
CA HIS A 97 5.60 -27.58 -11.29
C HIS A 97 4.43 -27.42 -12.29
N PRO A 98 3.69 -26.30 -12.26
CA PRO A 98 2.60 -26.06 -13.19
C PRO A 98 3.12 -26.07 -14.64
N LYS A 99 2.39 -26.72 -15.54
CA LYS A 99 2.75 -26.90 -16.96
C LYS A 99 1.76 -26.24 -17.91
N SER A 100 0.62 -25.80 -17.39
CA SER A 100 -0.46 -25.19 -18.14
C SER A 100 -1.06 -24.00 -17.38
N SER A 101 -1.79 -23.14 -18.08
CA SER A 101 -2.58 -22.08 -17.44
C SER A 101 -3.66 -22.62 -16.50
N GLU A 102 -4.18 -23.82 -16.79
CA GLU A 102 -5.16 -24.50 -15.92
C GLU A 102 -4.55 -24.92 -14.57
N ASP A 103 -3.28 -25.37 -14.58
CA ASP A 103 -2.55 -25.63 -13.33
C ASP A 103 -2.42 -24.36 -12.49
N ILE A 104 -2.13 -23.22 -13.14
CA ILE A 104 -2.05 -21.92 -12.47
C ILE A 104 -3.42 -21.52 -11.90
N SER A 105 -4.49 -21.58 -12.70
CA SER A 105 -5.86 -21.33 -12.22
C SER A 105 -6.21 -22.19 -11.01
N THR A 106 -5.80 -23.47 -11.01
CA THR A 106 -6.02 -24.37 -9.88
C THR A 106 -5.30 -23.91 -8.62
N LEU A 107 -4.08 -23.38 -8.71
CA LEU A 107 -3.35 -22.83 -7.56
C LEU A 107 -4.07 -21.62 -6.97
N PHE A 108 -4.54 -20.70 -7.81
CA PHE A 108 -5.31 -19.53 -7.37
C PHE A 108 -6.64 -19.94 -6.73
N ILE A 109 -7.38 -20.88 -7.32
CA ILE A 109 -8.63 -21.39 -6.73
C ILE A 109 -8.38 -22.02 -5.36
N LYS A 110 -7.32 -22.84 -5.22
CA LYS A 110 -6.95 -23.43 -3.93
C LYS A 110 -6.61 -22.37 -2.89
N HIS A 111 -5.92 -21.30 -3.30
CA HIS A 111 -5.63 -20.18 -2.41
C HIS A 111 -6.92 -19.47 -1.96
N ILE A 112 -7.84 -19.16 -2.89
CA ILE A 112 -9.15 -18.57 -2.59
C ILE A 112 -10.04 -19.48 -1.73
N ARG A 113 -9.82 -20.79 -1.70
CA ARG A 113 -10.48 -21.74 -0.79
C ARG A 113 -9.80 -21.90 0.57
N GLY A 114 -8.64 -21.27 0.77
CA GLY A 114 -7.80 -21.48 1.96
C GLY A 114 -7.09 -22.84 1.98
N GLU A 115 -7.08 -23.58 0.88
CA GLU A 115 -6.37 -24.86 0.73
C GLU A 115 -4.87 -24.66 0.43
N LEU A 116 -4.49 -23.46 -0.02
CA LEU A 116 -3.12 -23.06 -0.30
C LEU A 116 -2.77 -21.80 0.50
N SER A 117 -1.70 -21.86 1.28
CA SER A 117 -1.36 -20.81 2.24
C SER A 117 -0.83 -19.52 1.60
N ALA A 118 -0.29 -19.57 0.39
CA ALA A 118 0.27 -18.41 -0.28
C ALA A 118 0.37 -18.60 -1.80
N ILE A 119 0.34 -17.47 -2.51
CA ILE A 119 0.66 -17.30 -3.93
C ILE A 119 1.73 -16.19 -4.06
N PRO A 120 2.38 -15.99 -5.23
CA PRO A 120 3.46 -15.00 -5.35
C PRO A 120 3.10 -13.57 -4.93
N TRP A 121 1.81 -13.22 -4.93
CA TRP A 121 1.28 -11.89 -4.60
C TRP A 121 0.57 -11.82 -3.24
N SER A 122 0.48 -12.94 -2.51
CA SER A 122 -0.20 -12.98 -1.21
C SER A 122 0.41 -14.07 -0.34
N GLU A 123 1.03 -13.63 0.77
CA GLU A 123 1.70 -14.51 1.73
C GLU A 123 0.87 -14.81 2.97
N GLU A 124 -0.29 -14.17 3.07
CA GLU A 124 -1.20 -14.29 4.20
C GLU A 124 -2.44 -15.12 3.84
N GLY A 125 -3.10 -15.65 4.87
CA GLY A 125 -4.40 -16.28 4.70
C GLY A 125 -5.46 -15.28 4.23
N LEU A 126 -6.56 -15.78 3.68
CA LEU A 126 -7.64 -14.90 3.20
C LEU A 126 -8.24 -14.10 4.35
N SER A 127 -8.42 -12.81 4.11
CA SER A 127 -9.19 -11.93 4.99
C SER A 127 -10.62 -12.46 5.13
N PRO A 128 -11.24 -12.38 6.33
CA PRO A 128 -12.64 -12.76 6.52
C PRO A 128 -13.60 -12.04 5.55
N GLU A 129 -13.25 -10.84 5.08
CA GLU A 129 -14.03 -10.09 4.10
C GLU A 129 -14.08 -10.77 2.73
N THR A 130 -12.99 -11.45 2.34
CA THR A 130 -12.88 -12.13 1.03
C THR A 130 -13.88 -13.27 0.91
N ASN A 131 -14.28 -13.88 2.03
CA ASN A 131 -15.28 -14.96 2.05
C ASN A 131 -16.64 -14.52 1.46
N ILE A 132 -16.95 -13.21 1.51
CA ILE A 132 -18.23 -12.67 1.01
C ILE A 132 -18.30 -12.72 -0.52
N ILE A 133 -17.14 -12.63 -1.19
CA ILE A 133 -17.01 -12.63 -2.65
C ILE A 133 -16.25 -13.86 -3.18
N GLN A 134 -16.08 -14.90 -2.34
CA GLN A 134 -15.26 -16.07 -2.65
C GLN A 134 -15.69 -16.78 -3.93
N GLU A 135 -17.00 -17.00 -4.12
CA GLU A 135 -17.52 -17.71 -5.30
C GLU A 135 -17.27 -16.91 -6.60
N GLN A 136 -17.41 -15.59 -6.55
CA GLN A 136 -17.13 -14.71 -7.69
C GLN A 136 -15.63 -14.75 -8.04
N LEU A 137 -14.76 -14.76 -7.03
CA LEU A 137 -13.32 -14.90 -7.24
C LEU A 137 -12.97 -16.29 -7.82
N ILE A 138 -13.60 -17.37 -7.33
CA ILE A 138 -13.42 -18.71 -7.90
C ILE A 138 -13.85 -18.72 -9.37
N GLU A 139 -14.97 -18.10 -9.72
CA GLU A 139 -15.45 -18.01 -11.09
C GLU A 139 -14.46 -17.29 -12.02
N LEU A 140 -13.90 -16.15 -11.57
CA LEU A 140 -12.86 -15.43 -12.30
C LEU A 140 -11.62 -16.32 -12.52
N ASN A 141 -11.10 -16.92 -11.45
CA ASN A 141 -9.89 -17.76 -11.54
C ASN A 141 -10.12 -19.01 -12.41
N THR A 142 -11.33 -19.57 -12.40
CA THR A 142 -11.73 -20.70 -13.26
C THR A 142 -11.68 -20.33 -14.75
N ARG A 143 -11.99 -19.08 -15.09
CA ARG A 143 -11.87 -18.55 -16.47
C ARG A 143 -10.43 -18.21 -16.88
N GLY A 144 -9.46 -18.36 -15.97
CA GLY A 144 -8.07 -17.92 -16.20
C GLY A 144 -7.85 -16.44 -15.91
N TRP A 145 -8.74 -15.80 -15.16
CA TRP A 145 -8.60 -14.41 -14.70
C TRP A 145 -8.06 -14.46 -13.27
N TRP A 146 -6.73 -14.37 -13.14
CA TRP A 146 -6.03 -14.65 -11.89
C TRP A 146 -6.05 -13.44 -10.97
N THR A 147 -6.87 -13.50 -9.92
CA THR A 147 -7.09 -12.39 -8.98
C THR A 147 -5.96 -12.30 -7.96
N VAL A 148 -5.38 -11.11 -7.79
CA VAL A 148 -4.28 -10.86 -6.84
C VAL A 148 -4.67 -9.98 -5.66
N ALA A 149 -5.67 -9.10 -5.84
CA ALA A 149 -6.25 -8.30 -4.77
C ALA A 149 -7.74 -8.08 -5.00
N SER A 150 -8.51 -7.96 -3.93
CA SER A 150 -9.95 -7.70 -4.02
C SER A 150 -10.50 -7.16 -2.70
N GLN A 151 -11.56 -6.35 -2.77
CA GLN A 151 -12.38 -5.98 -1.62
C GLN A 151 -13.86 -5.91 -2.03
N PRO A 152 -14.79 -6.34 -1.17
CA PRO A 152 -16.23 -6.21 -1.42
C PRO A 152 -16.70 -4.76 -1.30
N ALA A 153 -17.89 -4.46 -1.82
CA ALA A 153 -18.54 -3.19 -1.54
C ALA A 153 -19.17 -3.20 -0.15
N VAL A 154 -18.98 -2.12 0.61
CA VAL A 154 -19.52 -1.94 1.97
C VAL A 154 -20.19 -0.58 2.05
N ASN A 155 -21.43 -0.55 2.54
CA ASN A 155 -22.23 0.66 2.60
C ASN A 155 -22.62 1.01 4.03
N GLY A 156 -21.74 1.72 4.74
CA GLY A 156 -22.05 2.31 6.04
C GLY A 156 -22.24 1.28 7.15
N VAL A 157 -21.33 0.31 7.24
CA VAL A 157 -21.32 -0.64 8.38
C VAL A 157 -20.80 0.06 9.63
N PRO A 158 -21.22 -0.35 10.84
CA PRO A 158 -20.68 0.22 12.07
C PRO A 158 -19.16 0.08 12.15
N SER A 159 -18.45 1.08 12.69
CA SER A 159 -16.99 1.02 12.89
C SER A 159 -16.52 -0.12 13.82
N ARG A 160 -17.45 -0.76 14.52
CA ARG A 160 -17.22 -1.94 15.37
C ARG A 160 -17.66 -3.25 14.72
N ASP A 161 -17.98 -3.25 13.42
CA ASP A 161 -18.28 -4.47 12.68
C ASP A 161 -17.11 -5.47 12.80
N ALA A 162 -17.40 -6.75 12.97
CA ALA A 162 -16.38 -7.76 13.26
C ALA A 162 -15.47 -8.07 12.06
N THR A 163 -15.94 -7.80 10.85
CA THR A 163 -15.22 -8.08 9.60
C THR A 163 -14.65 -6.82 8.99
N PHE A 164 -15.45 -5.75 8.95
CA PHE A 164 -15.13 -4.51 8.22
C PHE A 164 -14.82 -3.31 9.11
N GLY A 165 -15.04 -3.44 10.42
CA GLY A 165 -14.95 -2.33 11.35
C GLY A 165 -13.51 -1.90 11.61
N TRP A 166 -13.26 -0.60 11.55
CA TRP A 166 -12.02 0.04 11.98
C TRP A 166 -12.29 1.47 12.45
N GLY A 167 -11.34 2.05 13.18
CA GLY A 167 -11.41 3.42 13.69
C GLY A 167 -12.23 3.60 14.98
N PRO A 168 -12.49 4.86 15.41
CA PRO A 168 -13.25 5.17 16.61
C PRO A 168 -14.65 4.54 16.65
N SER A 169 -15.14 4.25 17.86
CA SER A 169 -16.51 3.75 18.06
C SER A 169 -17.56 4.78 17.62
N HIS A 170 -18.76 4.30 17.27
CA HIS A 170 -19.90 5.11 16.81
C HIS A 170 -19.72 5.78 15.43
N GLY A 171 -18.74 5.32 14.64
CA GLY A 171 -18.58 5.71 13.25
C GLY A 171 -19.18 4.70 12.26
N PHE A 172 -19.00 5.00 10.97
CA PHE A 172 -19.42 4.17 9.85
C PHE A 172 -18.29 3.99 8.84
N VAL A 173 -18.14 2.78 8.31
CA VAL A 173 -17.12 2.41 7.30
C VAL A 173 -17.79 2.13 5.95
N PHE A 174 -17.11 2.53 4.88
CA PHE A 174 -17.54 2.38 3.49
C PHE A 174 -16.39 1.82 2.64
N GLN A 175 -16.73 0.97 1.67
CA GLN A 175 -15.81 0.42 0.68
C GLN A 175 -16.48 0.41 -0.71
N LYS A 176 -15.74 0.76 -1.76
CA LYS A 176 -16.11 0.47 -3.16
C LYS A 176 -15.64 -0.93 -3.51
N ALA A 177 -16.42 -1.68 -4.28
CA ALA A 177 -15.95 -2.95 -4.83
C ALA A 177 -14.70 -2.72 -5.70
N PHE A 178 -13.70 -3.58 -5.54
CA PHE A 178 -12.45 -3.52 -6.27
C PHE A 178 -11.91 -4.93 -6.52
N VAL A 179 -11.27 -5.12 -7.67
CA VAL A 179 -10.55 -6.33 -8.04
C VAL A 179 -9.34 -5.99 -8.90
N GLU A 180 -8.23 -6.64 -8.61
CA GLU A 180 -7.00 -6.61 -9.40
C GLU A 180 -6.70 -8.03 -9.89
N LEU A 181 -6.41 -8.19 -11.18
CA LEU A 181 -6.25 -9.50 -11.78
C LEU A 181 -5.38 -9.48 -13.04
N PHE A 182 -4.76 -10.62 -13.33
CA PHE A 182 -4.21 -10.93 -14.65
C PHE A 182 -5.26 -11.60 -15.53
N LEU A 183 -5.28 -11.29 -16.82
CA LEU A 183 -6.15 -11.95 -17.79
C LEU A 183 -5.47 -12.09 -19.16
N PRO A 184 -5.90 -13.06 -19.99
CA PRO A 184 -5.41 -13.18 -21.36
C PRO A 184 -5.69 -11.93 -22.21
N ALA A 185 -4.77 -11.58 -23.12
CA ALA A 185 -4.93 -10.43 -24.01
C ALA A 185 -6.17 -10.52 -24.90
N ALA A 186 -6.59 -11.74 -25.27
CA ALA A 186 -7.82 -11.96 -26.04
C ALA A 186 -9.07 -11.55 -25.24
N ASP A 187 -9.08 -11.82 -23.93
CA ASP A 187 -10.17 -11.48 -23.04
C ASP A 187 -10.18 -9.98 -22.72
N TRP A 188 -8.99 -9.39 -22.57
CA TRP A 188 -8.83 -7.92 -22.41
C TRP A 188 -9.45 -7.15 -23.58
N LYS A 189 -9.31 -7.65 -24.81
CA LYS A 189 -9.94 -7.01 -25.98
C LYS A 189 -11.45 -6.92 -25.84
N VAL A 190 -12.09 -7.98 -25.36
CA VAL A 190 -13.56 -8.02 -25.17
C VAL A 190 -13.99 -7.22 -23.94
N LEU A 191 -13.21 -7.32 -22.85
CA LEU A 191 -13.51 -6.60 -21.61
C LEU A 191 -13.39 -5.09 -21.79
N SER A 192 -12.35 -4.62 -22.48
CA SER A 192 -12.12 -3.18 -22.69
C SER A 192 -13.27 -2.54 -23.48
N GLU A 193 -13.76 -3.20 -24.54
CA GLU A 193 -14.94 -2.74 -25.29
C GLU A 193 -16.19 -2.57 -24.41
N ARG A 194 -16.38 -3.48 -23.43
CA ARG A 194 -17.49 -3.38 -22.47
C ARG A 194 -17.28 -2.27 -21.45
N LEU A 195 -16.07 -2.14 -20.91
CA LEU A 195 -15.71 -1.12 -19.92
C LEU A 195 -15.86 0.30 -20.50
N THR A 196 -15.59 0.49 -21.79
CA THR A 196 -15.79 1.76 -22.50
C THR A 196 -17.17 1.88 -23.15
N GLY A 197 -18.05 0.90 -22.95
CA GLY A 197 -19.41 0.92 -23.49
C GLY A 197 -20.33 1.81 -22.66
N PRO A 198 -21.40 2.38 -23.25
CA PRO A 198 -22.27 3.36 -22.59
C PRO A 198 -23.00 2.82 -21.36
N GLU A 199 -23.10 1.50 -21.21
CA GLU A 199 -23.72 0.86 -20.03
C GLU A 199 -22.82 0.86 -18.79
N VAL A 200 -21.50 0.90 -18.98
CA VAL A 200 -20.49 0.74 -17.92
C VAL A 200 -19.68 2.03 -17.72
N GLU A 201 -19.55 2.82 -18.79
CA GLU A 201 -18.88 4.12 -18.78
C GLU A 201 -19.42 5.00 -17.65
N GLY A 202 -18.50 5.56 -16.86
CA GLY A 202 -18.82 6.38 -15.68
C GLY A 202 -19.19 5.61 -14.40
N THR A 203 -19.40 4.29 -14.47
CA THR A 203 -19.70 3.45 -13.29
C THR A 203 -18.48 2.65 -12.82
N VAL A 204 -17.61 2.22 -13.74
CA VAL A 204 -16.38 1.47 -13.42
C VAL A 204 -15.17 2.31 -13.79
N CYS A 205 -14.23 2.44 -12.86
CA CYS A 205 -12.89 2.96 -13.12
C CYS A 205 -11.92 1.79 -13.31
N PHE A 206 -11.05 1.86 -14.30
CA PHE A 206 -10.04 0.82 -14.54
C PHE A 206 -8.68 1.40 -14.90
N TYR A 207 -7.64 0.61 -14.62
CA TYR A 207 -6.28 0.76 -15.12
C TYR A 207 -5.85 -0.60 -15.65
N ALA A 208 -5.24 -0.63 -16.83
CA ALA A 208 -4.77 -1.86 -17.45
C ALA A 208 -3.39 -1.63 -18.07
N CYS A 209 -2.47 -2.55 -17.83
CA CYS A 209 -1.13 -2.53 -18.42
C CYS A 209 -0.70 -3.92 -18.87
N ASN A 210 0.37 -4.00 -19.66
CA ASN A 210 1.01 -5.27 -20.02
C ASN A 210 2.54 -5.19 -19.92
N GLY A 211 3.20 -6.35 -20.10
CA GLY A 211 4.66 -6.45 -20.03
C GLY A 211 5.43 -5.69 -21.13
N ASN A 212 4.74 -5.22 -22.18
CA ASN A 212 5.33 -4.37 -23.22
C ASN A 212 5.27 -2.88 -22.85
N GLY A 213 4.63 -2.53 -21.73
CA GLY A 213 4.42 -1.15 -21.31
C GLY A 213 3.20 -0.47 -21.95
N ASP A 214 2.34 -1.21 -22.67
CA ASP A 214 1.07 -0.65 -23.12
C ASP A 214 0.19 -0.36 -21.89
N PHE A 215 -0.53 0.76 -21.92
CA PHE A 215 -1.36 1.23 -20.82
C PHE A 215 -2.69 1.80 -21.33
N ALA A 216 -3.77 1.48 -20.62
CA ALA A 216 -5.10 2.00 -20.86
C ALA A 216 -5.80 2.29 -19.53
N THR A 217 -6.57 3.38 -19.45
CA THR A 217 -7.40 3.69 -18.28
C THR A 217 -8.69 4.39 -18.68
N SER A 218 -9.67 4.35 -17.77
CA SER A 218 -10.91 5.13 -17.83
C SER A 218 -10.72 6.59 -17.37
N ASP A 219 -9.60 6.94 -16.74
CA ASP A 219 -9.34 8.29 -16.27
C ASP A 219 -8.92 9.19 -17.44
N ASP A 220 -9.33 10.47 -17.41
CA ASP A 220 -8.95 11.49 -18.40
C ASP A 220 -7.43 11.76 -18.42
N SER A 221 -6.68 11.17 -17.47
CA SER A 221 -5.23 11.21 -17.36
C SER A 221 -4.48 10.13 -18.17
N GLY A 222 -5.15 9.12 -18.74
CA GLY A 222 -4.44 8.02 -19.41
C GLY A 222 -5.14 7.39 -20.61
N GLY A 223 -4.83 7.96 -21.77
CA GLY A 223 -4.99 7.36 -23.10
C GLY A 223 -4.10 8.11 -24.08
N LEU A 224 -3.99 7.65 -25.33
CA LEU A 224 -3.16 8.19 -26.43
C LEU A 224 -3.35 9.70 -26.79
N VAL A 225 -4.09 10.45 -25.96
CA VAL A 225 -4.28 11.89 -26.07
C VAL A 225 -3.41 12.59 -25.02
N ARG A 226 -2.39 13.29 -25.51
CA ARG A 226 -1.35 14.02 -24.77
C ARG A 226 -1.85 15.34 -24.14
N THR A 227 -2.98 15.33 -23.44
CA THR A 227 -3.31 16.44 -22.55
C THR A 227 -2.94 16.04 -21.14
N ALA A 228 -1.97 16.75 -20.56
CA ALA A 228 -1.44 16.50 -19.22
C ALA A 228 -2.50 16.78 -18.14
N VAL A 229 -3.47 15.89 -18.01
CA VAL A 229 -4.35 15.83 -16.84
C VAL A 229 -3.54 15.13 -15.74
N PRO A 230 -3.44 15.70 -14.53
CA PRO A 230 -2.74 15.05 -13.42
C PRO A 230 -3.33 13.66 -13.17
N ALA A 231 -2.49 12.69 -12.85
CA ALA A 231 -2.95 11.37 -12.41
C ALA A 231 -3.95 11.56 -11.27
N SER A 232 -5.17 11.02 -11.43
CA SER A 232 -6.19 11.12 -10.39
C SER A 232 -6.06 9.96 -9.39
N THR A 233 -6.52 10.20 -8.17
CA THR A 233 -6.60 9.17 -7.13
C THR A 233 -8.07 8.92 -6.80
N ASN A 234 -8.43 7.65 -6.68
CA ASN A 234 -9.78 7.24 -6.32
C ASN A 234 -9.79 6.63 -4.91
N ALA A 235 -10.49 7.29 -3.97
CA ALA A 235 -10.70 6.73 -2.65
C ALA A 235 -11.66 5.53 -2.74
N VAL A 236 -11.18 4.36 -2.32
CA VAL A 236 -11.95 3.10 -2.35
C VAL A 236 -12.40 2.61 -0.99
N THR A 237 -11.83 3.13 0.11
CA THR A 237 -12.23 2.81 1.49
C THR A 237 -12.14 4.07 2.35
N TRP A 238 -13.17 4.36 3.13
CA TRP A 238 -13.20 5.52 4.05
C TRP A 238 -14.13 5.28 5.24
N GLY A 239 -13.94 6.09 6.28
CA GLY A 239 -14.76 6.06 7.49
C GLY A 239 -15.23 7.47 7.87
N VAL A 240 -16.42 7.55 8.47
CA VAL A 240 -16.96 8.77 9.06
C VAL A 240 -17.11 8.54 10.56
N PHE A 241 -16.42 9.35 11.36
CA PHE A 241 -16.35 9.21 12.82
C PHE A 241 -16.84 10.49 13.52
N PRO A 242 -17.48 10.38 14.69
CA PRO A 242 -17.97 11.51 15.48
C PRO A 242 -16.86 12.28 16.18
#